data_AF-A0A969SUD8-F1
#
_entry.id   AF-A0A969SUD8-F1
#
_cell.length_a   1.000
_cell.length_b   1.000
_cell.length_c   1.000
_cell.angle_alpha   90.00
_cell.angle_beta   90.00
_cell.angle_gamma   90.00
#
_symmetry.space_group_name_H-M   'P 1'
#
loop_
_entity.id
_entity.type
_entity.pdbx_description
1 polymer ?
#
loop_
_entity_poly.entity_id
_entity_poly.type
_entity_poly.pdbx_seq_one_letter_code
_entity_poly.pdbx_strand_id
1 'polypeptide(L)'
;MKFLVIFTALAAQPVWAQSELPLDGSEIESPTDLENTGSQVTEVRLEPVEGSVNLILESNRPLQFRQTQAGKSLIVEIDGAQFADELADNPGGFRQENPVAGVAAVEVVQTATGVRATITGLDLAPSVTALPQSQGLALSLSVPTSTAEALERPTRRP
;
A
#
# COMPACT_ATOMS: atom_id res chain seq x y z
N MET A 1 78.54 7.99 -33.63
CA MET A 1 78.41 7.06 -32.47
C MET A 1 77.07 7.34 -31.78
N LYS A 2 76.20 6.31 -31.71
CA LYS A 2 75.45 5.85 -30.52
C LYS A 2 74.54 6.80 -29.68
N PHE A 3 73.27 6.36 -29.54
CA PHE A 3 72.25 6.51 -28.45
C PHE A 3 71.65 7.90 -28.11
N LEU A 4 70.32 8.11 -28.29
CA LEU A 4 69.16 7.81 -27.40
C LEU A 4 69.01 8.83 -26.26
N VAL A 5 67.80 9.38 -26.07
CA VAL A 5 67.02 9.42 -24.80
C VAL A 5 65.92 10.51 -24.83
N ILE A 6 64.68 10.01 -24.79
CA ILE A 6 63.50 10.42 -24.01
C ILE A 6 62.99 11.86 -24.14
N PHE A 7 61.77 11.97 -24.69
CA PHE A 7 60.91 13.15 -24.62
C PHE A 7 60.22 13.22 -23.26
N THR A 8 60.47 14.30 -22.52
CA THR A 8 59.61 14.79 -21.43
C THR A 8 59.65 16.31 -21.42
N ALA A 9 58.55 16.89 -20.95
CA ALA A 9 58.29 18.28 -20.56
C ALA A 9 57.59 19.11 -21.66
N LEU A 10 56.30 19.35 -21.49
CA LEU A 10 55.70 20.41 -20.65
C LEU A 10 55.66 21.73 -21.45
N ALA A 11 54.54 21.94 -22.15
CA ALA A 11 54.13 23.26 -22.62
C ALA A 11 52.67 23.43 -22.19
N ALA A 12 52.44 24.22 -21.14
CA ALA A 12 52.11 25.65 -21.26
C ALA A 12 50.61 25.83 -21.53
N GLN A 13 49.85 26.00 -20.46
CA GLN A 13 48.51 26.60 -20.51
C GLN A 13 48.72 28.10 -20.35
N PRO A 14 48.32 28.93 -21.31
CA PRO A 14 46.95 29.47 -21.24
C PRO A 14 46.35 29.73 -22.63
N VAL A 15 45.03 29.92 -22.72
CA VAL A 15 44.41 31.04 -23.47
C VAL A 15 42.89 30.90 -23.43
N TRP A 16 42.22 32.01 -23.17
CA TRP A 16 40.77 32.14 -23.23
C TRP A 16 40.27 31.97 -24.67
N ALA A 17 39.78 30.79 -25.02
CA ALA A 17 38.87 30.46 -26.12
C ALA A 17 38.77 28.93 -26.06
N GLN A 18 37.62 28.30 -25.89
CA GLN A 18 36.67 28.15 -26.97
C GLN A 18 35.31 27.79 -26.36
N SER A 19 34.31 28.57 -26.75
CA SER A 19 32.92 28.13 -26.78
C SER A 19 32.82 27.07 -27.87
N GLU A 20 32.93 25.80 -27.51
CA GLU A 20 32.45 24.71 -28.34
C GLU A 20 31.50 23.87 -27.50
N LEU A 21 30.22 24.01 -27.80
CA LEU A 21 29.15 23.17 -27.29
C LEU A 21 29.38 21.76 -27.87
N PRO A 22 29.66 20.74 -27.05
CA PRO A 22 29.52 19.37 -27.53
C PRO A 22 28.03 19.04 -27.64
N LEU A 23 27.58 18.86 -28.88
CA LEU A 23 26.36 18.12 -29.21
C LEU A 23 26.62 16.64 -28.87
N ASP A 24 26.43 16.24 -27.62
CA ASP A 24 26.54 14.83 -27.24
C ASP A 24 25.50 14.49 -26.17
N GLY A 25 24.64 13.53 -26.53
CA GLY A 25 23.74 12.76 -25.66
C GLY A 25 23.08 13.49 -24.49
N SER A 26 21.91 14.08 -24.74
CA SER A 26 20.93 14.40 -23.69
C SER A 26 20.41 13.12 -23.02
N GLU A 27 21.23 12.39 -22.28
CA GLU A 27 20.75 11.65 -21.11
C GLU A 27 20.56 12.68 -19.99
N ILE A 28 19.46 13.42 -20.11
CA ILE A 28 18.81 13.96 -18.92
C ILE A 28 18.21 12.72 -18.26
N GLU A 29 19.01 12.02 -17.44
CA GLU A 29 18.46 11.17 -16.40
C GLU A 29 17.59 12.10 -15.57
N SER A 30 16.29 12.08 -15.84
CA SER A 30 15.31 12.75 -15.01
C SER A 30 15.52 12.17 -13.62
N PRO A 31 15.87 12.96 -12.59
CA PRO A 31 15.74 12.47 -11.23
C PRO A 31 14.24 12.25 -11.03
N THR A 32 13.77 11.05 -11.33
CA THR A 32 12.41 10.60 -11.00
C THR A 32 12.44 10.07 -9.56
N ASP A 33 13.22 10.71 -8.70
CA ASP A 33 12.92 10.76 -7.28
C ASP A 33 11.86 11.85 -7.10
N LEU A 34 10.66 11.56 -7.60
CA LEU A 34 9.47 12.04 -6.92
C LEU A 34 9.63 11.53 -5.50
N GLU A 35 10.08 12.39 -4.59
CA GLU A 35 10.08 12.09 -3.17
C GLU A 35 8.70 11.53 -2.85
N ASN A 36 8.63 10.21 -2.61
CA ASN A 36 7.43 9.54 -2.13
C ASN A 36 7.28 9.96 -0.66
N THR A 37 6.96 11.23 -0.42
CA THR A 37 6.78 11.81 0.92
C THR A 37 5.49 11.32 1.58
N GLY A 38 4.70 10.52 0.87
CA GLY A 38 3.48 9.88 1.35
C GLY A 38 3.78 8.77 2.37
N SER A 39 2.74 8.30 3.05
CA SER A 39 2.87 7.13 3.90
C SER A 39 3.04 5.89 3.02
N GLN A 40 3.97 5.01 3.35
CA GLN A 40 4.17 3.76 2.62
C GLN A 40 3.57 2.62 3.43
N VAL A 41 2.63 1.88 2.84
CA VAL A 41 2.09 0.64 3.39
C VAL A 41 3.04 -0.48 3.01
N THR A 42 3.73 -1.02 4.02
CA THR A 42 4.76 -2.05 3.85
C THR A 42 4.17 -3.45 3.92
N GLU A 43 3.10 -3.64 4.70
CA GLU A 43 2.47 -4.95 4.85
C GLU A 43 0.96 -4.82 5.00
N VAL A 44 0.24 -5.78 4.45
CA VAL A 44 -1.20 -5.98 4.66
C VAL A 44 -1.42 -7.42 5.11
N ARG A 45 -1.99 -7.62 6.30
CA ARG A 45 -2.30 -8.95 6.83
C ARG A 45 -3.67 -9.02 7.49
N LEU A 46 -4.24 -10.22 7.52
CA LEU A 46 -5.43 -10.54 8.28
C LEU A 46 -5.09 -11.44 9.46
N GLU A 47 -5.52 -11.04 10.64
CA GLU A 47 -5.36 -11.80 11.88
C GLU A 47 -6.74 -12.25 12.38
N PRO A 48 -7.07 -13.55 12.32
CA PRO A 48 -8.33 -14.05 12.84
C PRO A 48 -8.37 -13.93 14.37
N VAL A 49 -9.52 -13.51 14.90
CA VAL A 49 -9.81 -13.41 16.34
C VAL A 49 -11.11 -14.15 16.61
N GLU A 50 -11.36 -14.65 17.82
CA GLU A 50 -12.61 -15.37 18.12
C GLU A 50 -13.85 -14.54 17.73
N GLY A 51 -14.55 -14.99 16.68
CA GLY A 51 -15.75 -14.32 16.16
C GLY A 51 -15.50 -13.01 15.39
N SER A 52 -14.26 -12.67 15.03
CA SER A 52 -13.91 -11.42 14.32
C SER A 52 -12.61 -11.57 13.53
N VAL A 53 -12.21 -10.57 12.75
CA VAL A 53 -10.89 -10.55 12.09
C VAL A 53 -10.33 -9.15 12.09
N ASN A 54 -9.04 -9.04 12.36
CA ASN A 54 -8.32 -7.78 12.28
C ASN A 54 -7.60 -7.68 10.95
N LEU A 55 -7.86 -6.62 10.21
CA LEU A 55 -7.06 -6.22 9.06
C LEU A 55 -5.98 -5.24 9.54
N ILE A 56 -4.72 -5.63 9.44
CA ILE A 56 -3.58 -4.81 9.85
C ILE A 56 -2.89 -4.28 8.60
N LEU A 57 -2.74 -2.96 8.54
CA LEU A 57 -1.92 -2.27 7.55
C LEU A 57 -0.73 -1.67 8.27
N GLU A 58 0.45 -2.20 8.01
CA GLU A 58 1.70 -1.64 8.52
C GLU A 58 2.21 -0.57 7.59
N SER A 59 2.77 0.49 8.16
CA SER A 59 3.29 1.61 7.39
C SER A 59 4.39 2.35 8.12
N ASN A 60 5.18 3.11 7.36
CA ASN A 60 6.28 3.92 7.93
C ASN A 60 5.81 5.07 8.84
N ARG A 61 4.53 5.48 8.76
CA ARG A 61 3.94 6.64 9.45
C ARG A 61 2.44 6.40 9.70
N PRO A 62 1.79 7.14 10.62
CA PRO A 62 0.36 7.02 10.82
C PRO A 62 -0.44 7.25 9.53
N LEU A 63 -1.50 6.47 9.33
CA LEU A 63 -2.36 6.55 8.16
C LEU A 63 -3.55 7.46 8.42
N GLN A 64 -3.82 8.37 7.48
CA GLN A 64 -5.05 9.17 7.47
C GLN A 64 -6.10 8.43 6.65
N PHE A 65 -7.26 8.17 7.25
CA PHE A 65 -8.29 7.36 6.62
C PHE A 65 -9.69 7.93 6.81
N ARG A 66 -10.59 7.55 5.90
CA ARG A 66 -12.02 7.86 5.92
C ARG A 66 -12.80 6.57 5.71
N GLN A 67 -13.91 6.43 6.42
CA GLN A 67 -14.77 5.25 6.32
C GLN A 67 -16.11 5.64 5.70
N THR A 68 -16.55 4.86 4.74
CA THR A 68 -17.83 5.04 4.05
C THR A 68 -18.52 3.70 3.94
N GLN A 69 -19.77 3.63 4.39
CA GLN A 69 -20.60 2.44 4.16
C GLN A 69 -21.35 2.57 2.84
N ALA A 70 -21.26 1.52 2.01
CA ALA A 70 -21.92 1.42 0.72
C ALA A 70 -22.67 0.09 0.61
N GLY A 71 -23.96 0.09 0.90
CA GLY A 71 -24.78 -1.13 0.90
C GLY A 71 -24.29 -2.15 1.94
N LYS A 72 -23.86 -3.33 1.44
CA LYS A 72 -23.30 -4.43 2.25
C LYS A 72 -21.77 -4.34 2.42
N SER A 73 -21.15 -3.27 1.92
CA SER A 73 -19.71 -3.09 1.99
C SER A 73 -19.35 -1.89 2.85
N LEU A 74 -18.24 -2.00 3.56
CA LEU A 74 -17.55 -0.87 4.16
C LEU A 74 -16.29 -0.58 3.36
N ILE A 75 -16.10 0.68 3.00
CA ILE A 75 -14.95 1.17 2.25
C ILE A 75 -14.15 2.04 3.20
N VAL A 76 -12.86 1.73 3.35
CA VAL A 76 -11.88 2.54 4.08
C VAL A 76 -10.90 3.09 3.06
N GLU A 77 -10.96 4.40 2.85
CA GLU A 77 -10.05 5.11 1.96
C GLU A 77 -8.91 5.71 2.79
N ILE A 78 -7.68 5.46 2.39
CA ILE A 78 -6.46 5.89 3.07
C ILE A 78 -5.75 6.86 2.14
N ASP A 79 -5.82 8.15 2.48
CA ASP A 79 -5.34 9.23 1.64
C ASP A 79 -3.81 9.39 1.75
N GLY A 80 -3.14 9.64 0.62
CA GLY A 80 -1.70 9.91 0.60
C GLY A 80 -0.83 8.72 1.01
N ALA A 81 -1.40 7.50 0.98
CA ALA A 81 -0.67 6.26 1.19
C ALA A 81 -0.41 5.53 -0.14
N GLN A 82 0.74 4.87 -0.26
CA GLN A 82 1.11 4.06 -1.41
C GLN A 82 1.61 2.70 -0.92
N PHE A 83 1.49 1.65 -1.73
CA PHE A 83 2.15 0.38 -1.43
C PHE A 83 3.66 0.54 -1.56
N ALA A 84 4.42 -0.08 -0.65
CA ALA A 84 5.85 -0.27 -0.83
C ALA A 84 6.09 -1.17 -2.06
N ASP A 85 7.26 -1.06 -2.69
CA ASP A 85 7.58 -1.78 -3.94
C ASP A 85 7.25 -3.28 -3.87
N GLU A 86 7.57 -3.92 -2.74
CA GLU A 86 7.30 -5.35 -2.49
C GLU A 86 5.80 -5.72 -2.57
N LEU A 87 4.91 -4.80 -2.19
CA LEU A 87 3.46 -4.98 -2.27
C LEU A 87 2.90 -4.46 -3.60
N ALA A 88 3.57 -3.49 -4.22
CA ALA A 88 3.23 -2.94 -5.53
C ALA A 88 3.47 -3.94 -6.67
N ASP A 89 4.39 -4.89 -6.50
CA ASP A 89 4.60 -6.02 -7.42
C ASP A 89 3.36 -6.92 -7.59
N ASN A 90 2.37 -6.79 -6.70
CA ASN A 90 1.05 -7.41 -6.85
C ASN A 90 0.03 -6.37 -7.36
N PRO A 91 -0.20 -6.27 -8.69
CA PRO A 91 -1.07 -5.25 -9.28
C PRO A 91 -2.54 -5.40 -8.87
N GLY A 92 -2.95 -6.57 -8.35
CA GLY A 92 -4.28 -6.82 -7.82
C GLY A 92 -4.45 -6.43 -6.35
N GLY A 93 -3.36 -6.04 -5.68
CA GLY A 93 -3.35 -5.77 -4.24
C GLY A 93 -3.57 -7.02 -3.39
N PHE A 94 -4.00 -6.81 -2.15
CA PHE A 94 -4.33 -7.88 -1.21
C PHE A 94 -5.81 -8.22 -1.32
N ARG A 95 -6.14 -9.51 -1.45
CA ARG A 95 -7.54 -9.97 -1.42
C ARG A 95 -7.66 -11.30 -0.69
N GLN A 96 -8.63 -11.39 0.19
CA GLN A 96 -8.99 -12.60 0.91
C GLN A 96 -10.50 -12.82 0.84
N GLU A 97 -10.90 -14.01 0.39
CA GLU A 97 -12.30 -14.44 0.37
C GLU A 97 -12.64 -15.19 1.65
N ASN A 98 -13.88 -15.00 2.12
CA ASN A 98 -14.46 -15.63 3.32
C ASN A 98 -13.52 -15.66 4.54
N PRO A 99 -12.92 -14.52 4.97
CA PRO A 99 -11.95 -14.51 6.06
C PRO A 99 -12.57 -14.92 7.39
N VAL A 100 -13.85 -14.60 7.62
CA VAL A 100 -14.64 -15.02 8.78
C VAL A 100 -16.10 -15.20 8.39
N ALA A 101 -16.87 -15.90 9.23
CA ALA A 101 -18.32 -15.98 9.08
C ALA A 101 -18.94 -14.59 8.95
N GLY A 102 -19.84 -14.39 7.98
CA GLY A 102 -20.53 -13.12 7.72
C GLY A 102 -19.75 -12.10 6.87
N VAL A 103 -18.45 -12.29 6.63
CA VAL A 103 -17.65 -11.47 5.71
C VAL A 103 -17.41 -12.25 4.41
N ALA A 104 -17.87 -11.73 3.29
CA ALA A 104 -17.71 -12.34 1.97
C ALA A 104 -16.28 -12.17 1.44
N ALA A 105 -15.73 -10.95 1.54
CA ALA A 105 -14.38 -10.65 1.06
C ALA A 105 -13.79 -9.42 1.75
N VAL A 106 -12.47 -9.41 1.86
CA VAL A 106 -11.65 -8.23 2.18
C VAL A 106 -10.70 -8.02 1.01
N GLU A 107 -10.67 -6.80 0.48
CA GLU A 107 -9.81 -6.39 -0.62
C GLU A 107 -9.10 -5.10 -0.24
N VAL A 108 -7.81 -4.99 -0.50
CA VAL A 108 -7.00 -3.79 -0.26
C VAL A 108 -6.20 -3.52 -1.53
N VAL A 109 -6.50 -2.41 -2.19
CA VAL A 109 -5.93 -2.06 -3.49
C VAL A 109 -5.34 -0.66 -3.45
N GLN A 110 -4.31 -0.45 -4.26
CA GLN A 110 -3.79 0.88 -4.52
C GLN A 110 -4.72 1.63 -5.47
N THR A 111 -4.87 2.93 -5.25
CA THR A 111 -5.69 3.84 -6.05
C THR A 111 -4.84 5.02 -6.51
N ALA A 112 -5.37 5.87 -7.38
CA ALA A 112 -4.66 7.05 -7.86
C ALA A 112 -4.26 8.04 -6.74
N THR A 113 -5.00 8.06 -5.63
CA THR A 113 -4.83 9.06 -4.55
C THR A 113 -4.41 8.45 -3.21
N GLY A 114 -4.25 7.14 -3.13
CA GLY A 114 -4.15 6.46 -1.84
C GLY A 114 -4.27 4.94 -1.91
N VAL A 115 -4.60 4.32 -0.79
CA VAL A 115 -4.97 2.90 -0.68
C VAL A 115 -6.45 2.80 -0.31
N ARG A 116 -7.17 1.82 -0.86
CA ARG A 116 -8.56 1.56 -0.51
C ARG A 116 -8.71 0.13 -0.01
N ALA A 117 -9.23 -0.02 1.21
CA ALA A 117 -9.69 -1.30 1.74
C ALA A 117 -11.21 -1.40 1.60
N THR A 118 -11.70 -2.44 0.94
CA THR A 118 -13.11 -2.77 0.77
C THR A 118 -13.42 -4.05 1.53
N ILE A 119 -14.32 -3.96 2.50
CA ILE A 119 -14.78 -5.11 3.28
C ILE A 119 -16.24 -5.36 2.90
N THR A 120 -16.52 -6.51 2.32
CA THR A 120 -17.87 -6.88 1.86
C THR A 120 -18.45 -7.94 2.78
N GLY A 121 -19.62 -7.67 3.37
CA GLY A 121 -20.38 -8.63 4.14
C GLY A 121 -21.28 -9.51 3.28
N LEU A 122 -21.68 -10.68 3.79
CA LEU A 122 -22.60 -11.59 3.10
C LEU A 122 -24.04 -11.03 3.10
N ASP A 123 -24.57 -10.74 4.29
CA ASP A 123 -25.95 -10.27 4.48
C ASP A 123 -26.03 -8.79 4.85
N LEU A 124 -25.17 -8.35 5.76
CA LEU A 124 -25.10 -6.99 6.29
C LEU A 124 -23.67 -6.46 6.15
N ALA A 125 -23.52 -5.15 6.06
CA ALA A 125 -22.20 -4.55 6.10
C ALA A 125 -21.53 -4.85 7.46
N PRO A 126 -20.25 -5.24 7.47
CA PRO A 126 -19.51 -5.42 8.70
C PRO A 126 -19.34 -4.08 9.43
N SER A 127 -19.35 -4.13 10.75
CA SER A 127 -18.92 -3.01 11.58
C SER A 127 -17.41 -3.05 11.72
N VAL A 128 -16.76 -1.88 11.65
CA VAL A 128 -15.30 -1.79 11.76
C VAL A 128 -14.92 -0.78 12.81
N THR A 129 -14.08 -1.21 13.74
CA THR A 129 -13.41 -0.31 14.68
C THR A 129 -12.00 -0.05 14.15
N ALA A 130 -11.72 1.19 13.78
CA ALA A 130 -10.39 1.59 13.34
C ALA A 130 -9.55 2.08 14.52
N LEU A 131 -8.38 1.48 14.69
CA LEU A 131 -7.39 1.83 15.70
C LEU A 131 -6.15 2.37 14.97
N PRO A 132 -5.99 3.70 14.87
CA PRO A 132 -4.77 4.27 14.31
C PRO A 132 -3.57 3.91 15.18
N GLN A 133 -2.44 3.60 14.53
CA GLN A 133 -1.20 3.25 15.18
C GLN A 133 -0.09 4.21 14.71
N SER A 134 0.99 4.32 15.50
CA SER A 134 2.13 5.17 15.16
C SER A 134 2.80 4.78 13.83
N GLN A 135 2.65 3.53 13.40
CA GLN A 135 3.24 2.94 12.20
C GLN A 135 2.21 2.08 11.44
N GLY A 136 0.96 2.53 11.38
CA GLY A 136 -0.06 1.71 10.74
C GLY A 136 -1.50 2.06 11.08
N LEU A 137 -2.36 1.14 10.68
CA LEU A 137 -3.78 1.14 10.98
C LEU A 137 -4.24 -0.30 11.21
N ALA A 138 -4.84 -0.54 12.37
CA ALA A 138 -5.53 -1.78 12.66
C ALA A 138 -7.03 -1.59 12.50
N LEU A 139 -7.68 -2.43 11.71
CA LEU A 139 -9.12 -2.41 11.47
C LEU A 139 -9.72 -3.69 12.04
N SER A 140 -10.43 -3.58 13.16
CA SER A 140 -11.12 -4.73 13.74
C SER A 140 -12.50 -4.88 13.10
N LEU A 141 -12.68 -5.95 12.35
CA LEU A 141 -13.90 -6.27 11.59
C LEU A 141 -14.77 -7.18 12.45
N SER A 142 -15.99 -6.72 12.76
CA SER A 142 -17.00 -7.50 13.46
C SER A 142 -18.30 -7.47 12.66
N VAL A 143 -18.82 -8.64 12.32
CA VAL A 143 -20.14 -8.75 11.71
C VAL A 143 -21.18 -8.97 12.79
N PRO A 144 -22.36 -8.33 12.72
CA PRO A 144 -23.48 -8.76 13.53
C PRO A 144 -23.78 -10.22 13.13
N THR A 145 -23.66 -11.15 14.07
CA THR A 145 -24.21 -12.49 13.84
C THR A 145 -25.71 -12.30 13.62
N SER A 146 -26.18 -12.58 12.41
CA SER A 146 -27.61 -12.75 12.19
C SER A 146 -28.00 -13.95 13.03
N THR A 147 -28.49 -13.70 14.25
CA THR A 147 -29.18 -14.72 15.03
C THR A 147 -30.50 -14.99 14.30
N ALA A 148 -30.43 -15.78 13.25
CA ALA A 148 -31.55 -16.28 12.50
C ALA A 148 -31.49 -17.82 12.43
N GLU A 149 -31.30 -18.44 13.60
CA GLU A 149 -31.65 -19.82 13.97
C GLU A 149 -31.27 -19.91 15.47
N ALA A 150 -32.16 -19.98 16.46
CA ALA A 150 -33.39 -20.74 16.54
C ALA A 150 -34.50 -19.94 17.27
N LEU A 151 -35.40 -19.34 16.50
CA LEU A 151 -36.75 -19.03 16.95
C LEU A 151 -37.76 -19.70 16.00
N GLU A 152 -37.67 -21.02 15.88
CA GLU A 152 -38.82 -21.84 15.53
C GLU A 152 -39.10 -22.84 16.67
N ARG A 153 -40.18 -22.52 17.41
CA ARG A 153 -40.91 -23.30 18.43
C ARG A 153 -41.73 -24.41 17.72
N PRO A 154 -42.67 -25.20 18.32
CA PRO A 154 -42.84 -25.82 19.64
C PRO A 154 -43.08 -27.38 19.57
N THR A 155 -43.01 -28.06 20.72
CA THR A 155 -43.55 -29.39 21.13
C THR A 155 -43.93 -30.48 20.08
N ARG A 156 -43.37 -31.70 20.24
CA ARG A 156 -44.14 -32.95 20.04
C ARG A 156 -43.82 -34.00 21.11
N ARG A 157 -44.82 -34.29 21.93
CA ARG A 157 -44.87 -35.35 22.97
C ARG A 157 -45.13 -36.70 22.29
N PRO A 158 -44.51 -37.80 22.73
CA PRO A 158 -45.19 -39.09 22.87
C PRO A 158 -45.51 -39.39 24.34
#